data_AF-A0A075FXF2-F1
#
_entry.id   AF-A0A075FXF2-F1
#
_cell.length_a   1.000
_cell.length_b   1.000
_cell.length_c   1.000
_cell.angle_alpha   90.00
_cell.angle_beta   90.00
_cell.angle_gamma   90.00
#
_symmetry.space_group_name_H-M   'P 1'
#
loop_
_entity.id
_entity.type
_entity.pdbx_description
1 polymer ?
#
loop_
_entity_poly.entity_id
_entity_poly.type
_entity_poly.pdbx_seq_one_letter_code
_entity_poly.pdbx_strand_id
1 'polypeptide(L)'
;MRISSNFSSSEIRERIQSSWQEYLSKYGNLFASDSIDGSSPPSVFVGSYGYPKVGVGPMLPPIHGDTTLLDNPERWIGKSLEEIVNFRLNLVRGVQKLSIEKTEGRFIENLHEVAMSSRSIDSDLQFHKTTFPVTTIDGESPPFGPIGDIKSAKFSGGRAEKSIERAYYDHDLMAQDAVLTLYNSGIEISKIQKCFSVGMFGKERRLVPTKWSITATDDIISKSLVSEVLEFDLIDSCRVFSHDHLGNMFSVILFPHRWIFEMQEAWHDGNSIGFGSDSEDARGIDHPPAIAGAYFAAKLGVAEYLAEKRFRQLFWCYVKLDQSTQFLLAFGRLEKPFVQH
;
A
#
# COMPACT_ATOMS: atom_id res chain seq x y z
N MET A 1 -22.22 17.54 12.85
CA MET A 1 -22.04 16.90 14.17
C MET A 1 -20.73 16.13 14.11
N ARG A 2 -19.64 16.70 14.64
CA ARG A 2 -18.30 16.08 14.58
C ARG A 2 -18.27 14.96 15.63
N ILE A 3 -18.23 13.71 15.18
CA ILE A 3 -17.88 12.58 16.05
C ILE A 3 -16.35 12.55 16.09
N SER A 4 -15.75 13.38 16.93
CA SER A 4 -14.34 13.28 17.27
C SER A 4 -14.20 12.13 18.25
N SER A 5 -14.03 10.91 17.74
CA SER A 5 -13.64 9.79 18.58
C SER A 5 -12.13 9.86 18.82
N ASN A 6 -11.73 10.72 19.76
CA ASN A 6 -10.35 10.79 20.26
C ASN A 6 -10.10 9.55 21.14
N PHE A 7 -9.91 8.39 20.51
CA PHE A 7 -9.40 7.22 21.22
C PHE A 7 -7.90 7.39 21.46
N SER A 8 -7.41 6.94 22.61
CA SER A 8 -5.98 6.88 22.87
C SER A 8 -5.35 5.71 22.09
N SER A 9 -4.03 5.76 21.87
CA SER A 9 -3.32 4.71 21.13
C SER A 9 -3.42 3.35 21.83
N SER A 10 -3.52 3.33 23.16
CA SER A 10 -3.77 2.12 23.94
C SER A 10 -5.18 1.55 23.71
N GLU A 11 -6.21 2.40 23.65
CA GLU A 11 -7.60 1.98 23.39
C GLU A 11 -7.77 1.42 21.97
N ILE A 12 -7.08 2.01 20.99
CA ILE A 12 -7.03 1.49 19.62
C ILE A 12 -6.39 0.08 19.60
N ARG A 13 -5.27 -0.10 20.30
CA ARG A 13 -4.57 -1.38 20.37
C ARG A 13 -5.41 -2.47 21.04
N GLU A 14 -6.04 -2.15 22.16
CA GLU A 14 -6.94 -3.07 22.86
C GLU A 14 -8.12 -3.50 21.97
N ARG A 15 -8.68 -2.57 21.19
CA ARG A 15 -9.75 -2.88 20.23
C ARG A 15 -9.26 -3.78 19.11
N ILE A 16 -8.13 -3.47 18.49
CA ILE A 16 -7.52 -4.32 17.44
C ILE A 16 -7.26 -5.73 18.00
N GLN A 17 -6.72 -5.82 19.21
CA GLN A 17 -6.46 -7.10 19.87
C GLN A 17 -7.76 -7.86 20.16
N SER A 18 -8.81 -7.17 20.60
CA SER A 18 -10.13 -7.76 20.85
C SER A 18 -10.78 -8.26 19.55
N SER A 19 -10.78 -7.45 18.49
CA SER A 19 -11.30 -7.85 17.17
C SER A 19 -10.51 -9.03 16.60
N TRP A 20 -9.20 -9.08 16.84
CA TRP A 20 -8.37 -10.22 16.47
C TRP A 20 -8.71 -11.48 17.27
N GLN A 21 -8.89 -11.37 18.59
CA GLN A 21 -9.32 -12.49 19.42
C GLN A 21 -10.71 -13.00 19.00
N GLU A 22 -11.64 -12.09 18.69
CA GLU A 22 -12.95 -12.44 18.16
C GLU A 22 -12.82 -13.18 16.83
N TYR A 23 -12.02 -12.66 15.89
CA TYR A 23 -11.73 -13.31 14.61
C TYR A 23 -11.13 -14.71 14.80
N LEU A 24 -10.11 -14.84 15.65
CA LEU A 24 -9.51 -16.13 15.99
C LEU A 24 -10.51 -17.08 16.66
N SER A 25 -11.46 -16.58 17.46
CA SER A 25 -12.48 -17.42 18.08
C SER A 25 -13.54 -17.90 17.08
N LYS A 26 -13.98 -17.01 16.18
CA LYS A 26 -15.03 -17.27 15.19
C LYS A 26 -14.54 -18.13 14.04
N TYR A 27 -13.29 -17.91 13.63
CA TYR A 27 -12.64 -18.57 12.50
C TYR A 27 -11.49 -19.48 12.93
N GLY A 28 -11.38 -19.80 14.22
CA GLY A 28 -10.35 -20.69 14.78
C GLY A 28 -10.26 -22.04 14.07
N ASN A 29 -11.40 -22.54 13.59
CA ASN A 29 -11.48 -23.78 12.82
C ASN A 29 -10.79 -23.69 11.44
N LEU A 30 -10.74 -22.50 10.83
CA LEU A 30 -10.01 -22.27 9.57
C LEU A 30 -8.50 -22.26 9.78
N PHE A 31 -8.03 -21.84 10.97
CA PHE A 31 -6.62 -21.95 11.35
C PHE A 31 -6.22 -23.37 11.75
N ALA A 32 -7.19 -24.22 12.08
CA ALA A 32 -6.99 -25.65 12.33
C ALA A 32 -7.11 -26.52 11.05
N SER A 33 -7.47 -25.93 9.92
CA SER A 33 -7.58 -26.61 8.62
C SER A 33 -6.27 -26.49 7.82
N ASP A 34 -5.98 -27.51 7.02
CA ASP A 34 -4.89 -27.50 6.03
C ASP A 34 -5.34 -26.93 4.67
N SER A 35 -6.58 -26.44 4.58
CA SER A 35 -7.14 -25.84 3.37
C SER A 35 -8.09 -24.68 3.66
N ILE A 36 -8.18 -23.76 2.71
CA ILE A 36 -9.06 -22.60 2.72
C ILE A 36 -9.61 -22.37 1.31
N ASP A 37 -10.90 -22.08 1.22
CA ASP A 37 -11.61 -21.68 0.01
C ASP A 37 -12.28 -20.32 0.21
N GLY A 38 -12.35 -19.53 -0.87
CA GLY A 38 -13.00 -18.23 -0.86
C GLY A 38 -12.77 -17.45 -2.14
N SER A 39 -13.26 -16.21 -2.19
CA SER A 39 -13.01 -15.29 -3.29
C SER A 39 -11.84 -14.37 -2.93
N SER A 40 -10.66 -14.60 -3.54
CA SER A 40 -9.48 -13.75 -3.39
C SER A 40 -9.74 -12.38 -4.01
N PRO A 41 -9.54 -11.26 -3.31
CA PRO A 41 -9.40 -9.98 -3.99
C PRO A 41 -8.20 -10.01 -4.96
N PRO A 42 -8.07 -9.02 -5.88
CA PRO A 42 -6.87 -8.80 -6.70
C PRO A 42 -5.68 -8.41 -5.81
N SER A 43 -5.17 -9.38 -5.06
CA SER A 43 -4.42 -9.18 -3.83
C SER A 43 -3.33 -10.23 -3.72
N VAL A 44 -2.10 -9.74 -3.81
CA VAL A 44 -0.88 -10.53 -3.79
C VAL A 44 0.13 -9.84 -2.87
N PHE A 45 1.07 -10.61 -2.35
CA PHE A 45 2.10 -10.09 -1.47
C PHE A 45 3.46 -10.70 -1.81
N VAL A 46 4.50 -9.88 -1.65
CA VAL A 46 5.91 -10.28 -1.68
C VAL A 46 6.59 -9.75 -0.44
N GLY A 47 7.09 -10.66 0.40
CA GLY A 47 7.79 -10.31 1.63
C GLY A 47 9.22 -9.85 1.38
N SER A 48 9.79 -9.10 2.33
CA SER A 48 11.21 -8.71 2.34
C SER A 48 12.09 -9.68 3.14
N TYR A 49 11.51 -10.46 4.05
CA TYR A 49 12.25 -11.39 4.90
C TYR A 49 12.91 -12.50 4.08
N GLY A 50 14.21 -12.69 4.28
CA GLY A 50 15.00 -13.71 3.56
C GLY A 50 15.53 -13.28 2.19
N TYR A 51 15.39 -12.00 1.81
CA TYR A 51 15.89 -11.45 0.54
C TYR A 51 17.34 -11.90 0.24
N PRO A 52 17.66 -12.38 -0.98
CA PRO A 52 16.85 -12.36 -2.21
C PRO A 52 15.90 -13.57 -2.39
N LYS A 53 15.70 -14.42 -1.37
CA LYS A 53 14.69 -15.49 -1.38
C LYS A 53 13.50 -15.08 -0.53
N VAL A 54 12.45 -14.63 -1.20
CA VAL A 54 11.30 -13.96 -0.59
C VAL A 54 10.10 -14.90 -0.51
N GLY A 55 9.25 -14.68 0.49
CA GLY A 55 7.94 -15.31 0.54
C GLY A 55 6.97 -14.57 -0.37
N VAL A 56 6.28 -15.28 -1.26
CA VAL A 56 5.32 -14.72 -2.22
C VAL A 56 4.06 -15.55 -2.28
N GLY A 57 2.91 -14.91 -2.47
CA GLY A 57 1.66 -15.59 -2.70
C GLY A 57 0.42 -14.70 -2.63
N PRO A 58 -0.78 -15.30 -2.74
CA PRO A 58 -2.05 -14.60 -2.74
C PRO A 58 -2.51 -14.28 -1.31
N MET A 59 -3.49 -13.39 -1.22
CA MET A 59 -4.20 -13.08 0.01
C MET A 59 -5.67 -13.47 -0.13
N LEU A 60 -6.08 -14.53 0.57
CA LEU A 60 -7.39 -15.16 0.41
C LEU A 60 -8.20 -15.08 1.70
N PRO A 61 -9.40 -14.48 1.69
CA PRO A 61 -10.31 -14.56 2.81
C PRO A 61 -11.18 -15.83 2.76
N PRO A 62 -11.64 -16.36 3.90
CA PRO A 62 -12.50 -17.54 3.98
C PRO A 62 -13.98 -17.20 3.71
N ILE A 63 -14.24 -16.34 2.71
CA ILE A 63 -15.58 -15.89 2.32
C ILE A 63 -15.68 -15.80 0.80
N HIS A 64 -16.87 -16.04 0.28
CA HIS A 64 -17.17 -15.92 -1.15
C HIS A 64 -17.92 -14.62 -1.47
N GLY A 65 -17.72 -14.10 -2.68
CA GLY A 65 -18.40 -12.90 -3.20
C GLY A 65 -17.44 -11.76 -3.53
N ASP A 66 -17.94 -10.53 -3.48
CA ASP A 66 -17.12 -9.34 -3.73
C ASP A 66 -16.27 -9.00 -2.50
N THR A 67 -15.00 -9.39 -2.57
CA THR A 67 -13.99 -9.15 -1.55
C THR A 67 -13.02 -8.04 -1.94
N THR A 68 -13.26 -7.33 -3.04
CA THR A 68 -12.35 -6.29 -3.57
C THR A 68 -12.05 -5.22 -2.54
N LEU A 69 -13.03 -4.87 -1.70
CA LEU A 69 -12.87 -3.89 -0.63
C LEU A 69 -11.82 -4.30 0.41
N LEU A 70 -11.55 -5.60 0.62
CA LEU A 70 -10.62 -6.06 1.65
C LEU A 70 -9.16 -5.65 1.39
N ASP A 71 -8.83 -5.33 0.14
CA ASP A 71 -7.49 -4.91 -0.28
C ASP A 71 -7.57 -3.83 -1.37
N ASN A 72 -8.47 -2.85 -1.20
CA ASN A 72 -8.57 -1.67 -2.06
C ASN A 72 -8.44 -0.39 -1.20
N PRO A 73 -7.21 0.06 -0.98
CA PRO A 73 -6.90 1.23 -0.16
C PRO A 73 -7.58 2.53 -0.61
N GLU A 74 -7.70 2.74 -1.92
CA GLU A 74 -8.37 3.89 -2.52
C GLU A 74 -9.86 3.96 -2.12
N ARG A 75 -10.48 2.83 -1.78
CA ARG A 75 -11.87 2.73 -1.29
C ARG A 75 -12.01 2.75 0.23
N TRP A 76 -10.92 2.90 0.98
CA TRP A 76 -10.97 2.96 2.46
C TRP A 76 -11.18 4.37 3.01
N ILE A 77 -11.27 5.38 2.16
CA ILE A 77 -11.56 6.75 2.59
C ILE A 77 -12.91 6.78 3.34
N GLY A 78 -12.89 7.35 4.54
CA GLY A 78 -14.05 7.42 5.44
C GLY A 78 -14.34 6.15 6.23
N LYS A 79 -13.53 5.09 6.08
CA LYS A 79 -13.58 3.90 6.92
C LYS A 79 -12.87 4.14 8.25
N SER A 80 -13.39 3.50 9.30
CA SER A 80 -12.75 3.50 10.61
C SER A 80 -11.49 2.63 10.61
N LEU A 81 -10.58 2.89 11.55
CA LEU A 81 -9.38 2.07 11.73
C LEU A 81 -9.74 0.60 11.97
N GLU A 82 -10.79 0.37 12.75
CA GLU A 82 -11.30 -0.96 13.06
C GLU A 82 -11.76 -1.71 11.80
N GLU A 83 -12.51 -1.04 10.91
CA GLU A 83 -12.90 -1.63 9.62
C GLU A 83 -11.69 -2.01 8.78
N ILE A 84 -10.70 -1.12 8.66
CA ILE A 84 -9.51 -1.37 7.84
C ILE A 84 -8.68 -2.52 8.43
N VAL A 85 -8.48 -2.53 9.75
CA VAL A 85 -7.78 -3.62 10.42
C VAL A 85 -8.51 -4.94 10.21
N ASN A 86 -9.83 -4.96 10.35
CA ASN A 86 -10.63 -6.15 10.08
C ASN A 86 -10.49 -6.62 8.62
N PHE A 87 -10.43 -5.71 7.65
CA PHE A 87 -10.16 -6.07 6.25
C PHE A 87 -8.84 -6.83 6.11
N ARG A 88 -7.77 -6.36 6.76
CA ARG A 88 -6.44 -6.99 6.71
C ARG A 88 -6.37 -8.33 7.45
N LEU A 89 -7.02 -8.43 8.61
CA LEU A 89 -7.01 -9.63 9.43
C LEU A 89 -7.78 -10.79 8.80
N ASN A 90 -8.80 -10.46 8.00
CA ASN A 90 -9.58 -11.45 7.24
C ASN A 90 -8.79 -12.09 6.09
N LEU A 91 -7.63 -11.55 5.69
CA LEU A 91 -6.85 -12.05 4.56
C LEU A 91 -5.79 -13.05 5.02
N VAL A 92 -6.02 -14.34 4.73
CA VAL A 92 -5.03 -15.39 4.97
C VAL A 92 -3.95 -15.33 3.89
N ARG A 93 -2.70 -15.29 4.31
CA ARG A 93 -1.53 -15.23 3.42
C ARG A 93 -1.02 -16.63 3.12
N GLY A 94 -1.20 -17.05 1.88
CA GLY A 94 -0.46 -18.20 1.36
C GLY A 94 0.94 -17.76 0.97
N VAL A 95 1.96 -18.49 1.43
CA VAL A 95 3.36 -18.17 1.13
C VAL A 95 4.07 -19.35 0.50
N GLN A 96 4.80 -19.07 -0.59
CA GLN A 96 5.80 -19.94 -1.17
C GLN A 96 7.13 -19.17 -1.25
N LYS A 97 8.24 -19.80 -0.82
CA LYS A 97 9.57 -19.17 -0.86
C LYS A 97 10.18 -19.32 -2.25
N LEU A 98 10.46 -18.20 -2.92
CA LEU A 98 11.04 -18.17 -4.27
C LEU A 98 12.19 -17.16 -4.34
N SER A 99 13.12 -17.37 -5.27
CA SER A 99 14.12 -16.35 -5.61
C SER A 99 13.44 -15.18 -6.32
N ILE A 100 13.88 -13.94 -6.10
CA ILE A 100 13.34 -12.76 -6.80
C ILE A 100 13.46 -12.83 -8.32
N GLU A 101 14.41 -13.62 -8.83
CA GLU A 101 14.63 -13.79 -10.28
C GLU A 101 13.64 -14.78 -10.91
N LYS A 102 12.87 -15.50 -10.09
CA LYS A 102 11.87 -16.45 -10.57
C LYS A 102 10.55 -15.74 -10.80
N THR A 103 10.41 -15.15 -11.97
CA THR A 103 9.21 -14.44 -12.44
C THR A 103 8.36 -15.27 -13.41
N GLU A 104 8.75 -16.52 -13.65
CA GLU A 104 8.06 -17.45 -14.55
C GLU A 104 7.62 -18.73 -13.82
N GLY A 105 6.70 -19.44 -14.48
CA GLY A 105 6.18 -20.72 -14.06
C GLY A 105 4.78 -20.60 -13.46
N ARG A 106 4.05 -21.72 -13.53
CA ARG A 106 2.61 -21.79 -13.25
C ARG A 106 2.15 -21.08 -11.98
N PHE A 107 2.90 -21.18 -10.89
CA PHE A 107 2.52 -20.50 -9.64
C PHE A 107 2.59 -18.96 -9.76
N ILE A 108 3.66 -18.42 -10.37
CA ILE A 108 3.81 -16.98 -10.58
C ILE A 108 2.82 -16.47 -11.63
N GLU A 109 2.62 -17.21 -12.71
CA GLU A 109 1.61 -16.90 -13.73
C GLU A 109 0.21 -16.81 -13.13
N ASN A 110 -0.16 -17.75 -12.26
CA ASN A 110 -1.42 -17.68 -11.51
C ASN A 110 -1.51 -16.41 -10.63
N LEU A 111 -0.40 -15.99 -10.00
CA LEU A 111 -0.38 -14.74 -9.22
C LEU A 111 -0.50 -13.50 -10.11
N HIS A 112 0.07 -13.52 -11.32
CA HIS A 112 -0.13 -12.46 -12.30
C HIS A 112 -1.61 -12.34 -12.67
N GLU A 113 -2.29 -13.46 -12.92
CA GLU A 113 -3.73 -13.50 -13.20
C GLU A 113 -4.55 -12.89 -12.05
N VAL A 114 -4.24 -13.24 -10.80
CA VAL A 114 -4.89 -12.65 -9.61
C VAL A 114 -4.62 -11.15 -9.52
N ALA A 115 -3.36 -10.71 -9.67
CA ALA A 115 -2.97 -9.32 -9.55
C ALA A 115 -3.63 -8.43 -10.62
N MET A 116 -3.71 -8.90 -11.87
CA MET A 116 -4.31 -8.15 -12.97
C MET A 116 -5.83 -8.24 -13.05
N SER A 117 -6.45 -9.08 -12.22
CA SER A 117 -7.90 -9.27 -12.22
C SER A 117 -8.66 -7.99 -11.91
N SER A 118 -9.73 -7.73 -12.64
CA SER A 118 -10.68 -6.63 -12.40
C SER A 118 -11.60 -6.87 -11.20
N ARG A 119 -11.72 -8.12 -10.73
CA ARG A 119 -12.67 -8.54 -9.68
C ARG A 119 -12.07 -9.63 -8.79
N SER A 120 -12.75 -9.92 -7.68
CA SER A 120 -12.42 -11.09 -6.87
C SER A 120 -12.49 -12.39 -7.68
N ILE A 121 -11.56 -13.31 -7.40
CA ILE A 121 -11.41 -14.60 -8.07
C ILE A 121 -11.60 -15.72 -7.05
N ASP A 122 -12.47 -16.68 -7.33
CA ASP A 122 -12.63 -17.86 -6.49
C ASP A 122 -11.34 -18.69 -6.50
N SER A 123 -10.84 -18.98 -5.32
CA SER A 123 -9.51 -19.51 -5.08
C SER A 123 -9.55 -20.57 -3.98
N ASP A 124 -8.78 -21.64 -4.19
CA ASP A 124 -8.58 -22.71 -3.22
C ASP A 124 -7.09 -22.82 -2.90
N LEU A 125 -6.74 -22.71 -1.62
CA LEU A 125 -5.39 -22.94 -1.13
C LEU A 125 -5.35 -24.18 -0.24
N GLN A 126 -4.35 -25.03 -0.48
CA GLN A 126 -3.95 -26.09 0.44
C GLN A 126 -2.56 -25.78 0.99
N PHE A 127 -2.36 -26.07 2.26
CA PHE A 127 -1.13 -25.80 2.99
C PHE A 127 -0.41 -27.11 3.35
N HIS A 128 0.91 -27.02 3.56
CA HIS A 128 1.68 -28.17 4.06
C HIS A 128 1.41 -28.49 5.53
N LYS A 129 1.04 -27.47 6.31
CA LYS A 129 0.66 -27.52 7.71
C LYS A 129 -0.46 -26.51 7.92
N THR A 130 -1.23 -26.68 8.99
CA THR A 130 -2.24 -25.71 9.42
C THR A 130 -1.65 -24.31 9.50
N THR A 131 -2.43 -23.31 9.11
CA THR A 131 -1.96 -21.92 9.13
C THR A 131 -1.69 -21.48 10.56
N PHE A 132 -0.67 -20.64 10.74
CA PHE A 132 -0.31 -20.13 12.06
C PHE A 132 -0.89 -18.72 12.21
N PRO A 133 -1.68 -18.45 13.27
CA PRO A 133 -2.02 -17.08 13.59
C PRO A 133 -0.72 -16.34 13.93
N VAL A 134 -0.50 -15.18 13.30
CA VAL A 134 0.59 -14.31 13.72
C VAL A 134 0.14 -13.67 15.03
N THR A 135 0.73 -14.09 16.14
CA THR A 135 0.31 -13.69 17.50
C THR A 135 0.85 -12.35 17.95
N THR A 136 1.76 -11.75 17.17
CA THR A 136 2.37 -10.46 17.48
C THR A 136 1.86 -9.39 16.52
N ILE A 137 1.08 -8.46 17.06
CA ILE A 137 0.89 -7.13 16.49
C ILE A 137 2.06 -6.30 17.03
N ASP A 138 3.16 -6.26 16.30
CA ASP A 138 4.18 -5.24 16.52
C ASP A 138 3.61 -3.90 16.04
N GLY A 139 3.71 -2.85 16.86
CA GLY A 139 3.14 -1.53 16.56
C GLY A 139 3.71 -0.82 15.32
N GLU A 140 4.63 -1.49 14.61
CA GLU A 140 5.30 -1.01 13.41
C GLU A 140 4.82 -1.72 12.12
N SER A 141 4.30 -2.96 12.22
CA SER A 141 3.86 -3.73 11.04
C SER A 141 2.33 -3.79 10.95
N PRO A 142 1.77 -3.89 9.72
CA PRO A 142 0.34 -4.10 9.53
C PRO A 142 -0.13 -5.33 10.32
N PRO A 143 -1.29 -5.29 11.00
CA PRO A 143 -1.88 -6.52 11.51
C PRO A 143 -2.16 -7.41 10.30
N PHE A 144 -1.51 -8.56 10.28
CA PHE A 144 -1.64 -9.49 9.18
C PHE A 144 -2.53 -10.65 9.58
N GLY A 145 -3.39 -11.05 8.65
CA GLY A 145 -4.05 -12.33 8.77
C GLY A 145 -3.06 -13.51 8.79
N PRO A 146 -3.56 -14.71 9.13
CA PRO A 146 -2.72 -15.88 9.36
C PRO A 146 -1.90 -16.29 8.15
N ILE A 147 -0.79 -16.98 8.40
CA ILE A 147 0.18 -17.34 7.37
C ILE A 147 0.29 -18.87 7.23
N GLY A 148 0.36 -19.36 6.00
CA GLY A 148 0.52 -20.78 5.70
C GLY A 148 1.43 -21.04 4.51
N ASP A 149 2.30 -22.06 4.62
CA ASP A 149 3.14 -22.52 3.52
C ASP A 149 2.28 -23.28 2.49
N ILE A 150 2.20 -22.77 1.26
CA ILE A 150 1.35 -23.32 0.19
C ILE A 150 1.88 -24.68 -0.27
N LYS A 151 1.00 -25.67 -0.29
CA LYS A 151 1.17 -26.98 -0.96
C LYS A 151 0.59 -26.95 -2.37
N SER A 152 -0.58 -26.35 -2.55
CA SER A 152 -1.19 -26.12 -3.88
C SER A 152 -2.10 -24.91 -3.86
N ALA A 153 -2.14 -24.16 -4.96
CA ALA A 153 -3.05 -23.05 -5.15
C ALA A 153 -3.80 -23.22 -6.47
N LYS A 154 -5.13 -23.11 -6.43
CA LYS A 154 -5.99 -23.10 -7.61
C LYS A 154 -6.75 -21.80 -7.62
N PHE A 155 -6.83 -21.20 -8.80
CA PHE A 155 -7.55 -19.96 -9.03
C PHE A 155 -8.50 -20.21 -10.19
N SER A 156 -9.72 -19.71 -10.06
CA SER A 156 -10.68 -19.66 -11.17
C SER A 156 -10.27 -18.61 -12.19
N GLY A 157 -10.81 -18.69 -13.41
CA GLY A 157 -10.53 -17.70 -14.44
C GLY A 157 -11.15 -16.35 -14.11
N GLY A 158 -10.31 -15.32 -13.98
CA GLY A 158 -10.74 -13.93 -13.80
C GLY A 158 -10.78 -13.14 -15.10
N ARG A 159 -11.45 -11.98 -15.08
CA ARG A 159 -11.34 -11.00 -16.17
C ARG A 159 -10.20 -10.04 -15.85
N ALA A 160 -9.14 -10.06 -16.65
CA ALA A 160 -8.02 -9.12 -16.53
C ALA A 160 -8.40 -7.68 -16.90
N GLU A 161 -7.73 -6.71 -16.28
CA GLU A 161 -7.73 -5.32 -16.75
C GLU A 161 -6.91 -5.20 -18.03
N LYS A 162 -7.56 -4.76 -19.11
CA LYS A 162 -6.94 -4.73 -20.45
C LYS A 162 -5.68 -3.86 -20.53
N SER A 163 -5.64 -2.76 -19.78
CA SER A 163 -4.45 -1.88 -19.74
C SER A 163 -3.26 -2.58 -19.08
N ILE A 164 -3.50 -3.28 -17.96
CA ILE A 164 -2.48 -4.06 -17.26
C ILE A 164 -2.04 -5.25 -18.11
N GLU A 165 -2.97 -5.98 -18.72
CA GLU A 165 -2.68 -7.10 -19.61
C GLU A 165 -1.79 -6.68 -20.79
N ARG A 166 -2.08 -5.54 -21.42
CA ARG A 166 -1.23 -4.97 -22.48
C ARG A 166 0.18 -4.67 -21.99
N ALA A 167 0.32 -4.01 -20.84
CA ALA A 167 1.63 -3.72 -20.25
C ALA A 167 2.38 -5.00 -19.82
N TYR A 168 1.66 -6.04 -19.43
CA TYR A 168 2.23 -7.34 -19.05
C TYR A 168 2.80 -8.11 -20.25
N TYR A 169 2.14 -8.07 -21.40
CA TYR A 169 2.63 -8.76 -22.61
C TYR A 169 3.65 -7.95 -23.42
N ASP A 170 3.83 -6.66 -23.10
CA ASP A 170 4.88 -5.84 -23.69
C ASP A 170 6.22 -6.09 -22.96
N HIS A 171 7.04 -6.97 -23.53
CA HIS A 171 8.35 -7.34 -22.97
C HIS A 171 9.44 -6.30 -23.25
N ASP A 172 9.20 -5.34 -24.14
CA ASP A 172 10.13 -4.26 -24.47
C ASP A 172 9.85 -2.98 -23.69
N LEU A 173 8.70 -2.89 -23.03
CA LEU A 173 8.31 -1.76 -22.19
C LEU A 173 9.15 -1.67 -20.92
N MET A 174 9.72 -0.49 -20.66
CA MET A 174 10.43 -0.22 -19.41
C MET A 174 9.43 -0.21 -18.24
N ALA A 175 9.85 -0.67 -17.06
CA ALA A 175 8.97 -0.74 -15.90
C ALA A 175 8.42 0.64 -15.50
N GLN A 176 9.24 1.69 -15.63
CA GLN A 176 8.84 3.07 -15.40
C GLN A 176 7.72 3.51 -16.37
N ASP A 177 7.87 3.24 -17.66
CA ASP A 177 6.89 3.62 -18.68
C ASP A 177 5.57 2.85 -18.50
N ALA A 178 5.63 1.59 -18.09
CA ALA A 178 4.46 0.79 -17.75
C ALA A 178 3.68 1.41 -16.59
N VAL A 179 4.37 1.77 -15.49
CA VAL A 179 3.77 2.42 -14.33
C VAL A 179 3.08 3.73 -14.72
N LEU A 180 3.78 4.60 -15.45
CA LEU A 180 3.24 5.90 -15.88
C LEU A 180 2.05 5.74 -16.84
N THR A 181 2.13 4.79 -17.78
CA THR A 181 1.03 4.51 -18.72
C THR A 181 -0.22 4.05 -17.98
N LEU A 182 -0.08 3.14 -17.01
CA LEU A 182 -1.19 2.63 -16.22
C LEU A 182 -1.80 3.72 -15.34
N TYR A 183 -0.96 4.50 -14.65
CA TYR A 183 -1.38 5.63 -13.84
C TYR A 183 -2.18 6.65 -14.66
N ASN A 184 -1.64 7.08 -15.80
CA ASN A 184 -2.30 8.05 -16.70
C ASN A 184 -3.59 7.49 -17.33
N SER A 185 -3.74 6.17 -17.41
CA SER A 185 -4.98 5.52 -17.87
C SER A 185 -6.07 5.43 -16.78
N GLY A 186 -5.79 5.90 -15.56
CA GLY A 186 -6.72 5.90 -14.43
C GLY A 186 -6.78 4.59 -13.65
N ILE A 187 -5.77 3.72 -13.77
CA ILE A 187 -5.67 2.53 -12.93
C ILE A 187 -5.24 2.93 -11.52
N GLU A 188 -5.94 2.39 -10.52
CA GLU A 188 -5.64 2.55 -9.09
C GLU A 188 -4.17 2.20 -8.79
N ILE A 189 -3.48 3.08 -8.05
CA ILE A 189 -2.05 2.98 -7.79
C ILE A 189 -1.74 1.70 -7.00
N SER A 190 -2.59 1.33 -6.04
CA SER A 190 -2.44 0.10 -5.27
C SER A 190 -2.42 -1.14 -6.17
N LYS A 191 -3.18 -1.12 -7.27
CA LYS A 191 -3.19 -2.21 -8.26
C LYS A 191 -1.90 -2.22 -9.09
N ILE A 192 -1.40 -1.05 -9.49
CA ILE A 192 -0.11 -0.93 -10.18
C ILE A 192 1.01 -1.46 -9.28
N GLN A 193 1.04 -1.06 -8.00
CA GLN A 193 2.01 -1.51 -7.00
C GLN A 193 1.98 -3.03 -6.80
N LYS A 194 0.81 -3.65 -6.79
CA LYS A 194 0.68 -5.12 -6.69
C LYS A 194 1.25 -5.82 -7.91
N CYS A 195 0.89 -5.39 -9.12
CA CYS A 195 1.42 -5.94 -10.37
C CYS A 195 2.95 -5.75 -10.48
N PHE A 196 3.45 -4.57 -10.09
CA PHE A 196 4.88 -4.29 -10.04
C PHE A 196 5.60 -5.20 -9.03
N SER A 197 5.00 -5.45 -7.86
CA SER A 197 5.55 -6.29 -6.80
C SER A 197 5.76 -7.74 -7.24
N VAL A 198 4.82 -8.30 -8.01
CA VAL A 198 4.96 -9.66 -8.57
C VAL A 198 5.78 -9.72 -9.86
N GLY A 199 6.44 -8.63 -10.24
CA GLY A 199 7.39 -8.63 -11.36
C GLY A 199 6.74 -8.65 -12.73
N MET A 200 5.56 -8.05 -12.90
CA MET A 200 4.86 -8.05 -14.19
C MET A 200 5.40 -7.06 -15.22
N PHE A 201 6.19 -6.06 -14.81
CA PHE A 201 6.60 -4.95 -15.67
C PHE A 201 8.12 -4.86 -15.84
N GLY A 202 8.55 -4.36 -17.00
CA GLY A 202 9.95 -4.15 -17.34
C GLY A 202 10.55 -5.27 -18.21
N LYS A 203 11.76 -4.99 -18.70
CA LYS A 203 12.59 -5.91 -19.49
C LYS A 203 13.24 -6.99 -18.62
N GLU A 204 13.80 -6.58 -17.49
CA GLU A 204 14.40 -7.47 -16.48
C GLU A 204 13.46 -7.60 -15.29
N ARG A 205 12.46 -8.46 -15.43
CA ARG A 205 11.42 -8.66 -14.42
C ARG A 205 12.00 -9.35 -13.19
N ARG A 206 11.69 -8.81 -12.00
CA ARG A 206 12.03 -9.39 -10.69
C ARG A 206 10.85 -9.25 -9.75
N LEU A 207 10.70 -10.20 -8.81
CA LEU A 207 9.81 -10.01 -7.67
C LEU A 207 10.38 -8.91 -6.77
N VAL A 208 9.56 -7.94 -6.43
CA VAL A 208 9.91 -6.79 -5.60
C VAL A 208 9.08 -6.87 -4.33
N PRO A 209 9.71 -6.87 -3.13
CA PRO A 209 8.99 -6.79 -1.87
C PRO A 209 7.94 -5.68 -1.88
N THR A 210 6.73 -5.96 -1.40
CA THR A 210 5.58 -5.05 -1.53
C THR A 210 5.88 -3.66 -0.98
N LYS A 211 6.59 -3.56 0.15
CA LYS A 211 7.03 -2.26 0.71
C LYS A 211 7.88 -1.45 -0.28
N TRP A 212 8.79 -2.10 -1.00
CA TRP A 212 9.65 -1.44 -1.98
C TRP A 212 8.89 -1.13 -3.26
N SER A 213 7.93 -1.98 -3.66
CA SER A 213 7.06 -1.74 -4.81
C SER A 213 6.22 -0.47 -4.63
N ILE A 214 5.67 -0.27 -3.43
CA ILE A 214 4.92 0.94 -3.06
C ILE A 214 5.82 2.16 -3.24
N THR A 215 6.97 2.18 -2.56
CA THR A 215 7.94 3.29 -2.65
C THR A 215 8.42 3.56 -4.08
N ALA A 216 8.74 2.52 -4.85
CA ALA A 216 9.24 2.67 -6.21
C ALA A 216 8.16 3.22 -7.15
N THR A 217 6.91 2.75 -7.02
CA THR A 217 5.79 3.24 -7.82
C THR A 217 5.50 4.70 -7.53
N ASP A 218 5.46 5.07 -6.24
CA ASP A 218 5.20 6.45 -5.80
C ASP A 218 6.33 7.40 -6.25
N ASP A 219 7.58 6.96 -6.18
CA ASP A 219 8.73 7.72 -6.68
C ASP A 219 8.66 7.94 -8.20
N ILE A 220 8.36 6.89 -8.98
CA ILE A 220 8.22 6.97 -10.44
C ILE A 220 7.15 8.00 -10.82
N ILE A 221 5.96 7.89 -10.24
CA ILE A 221 4.82 8.75 -10.57
C ILE A 221 5.11 10.19 -10.10
N SER A 222 5.57 10.35 -8.86
CA SER A 222 5.85 11.68 -8.31
C SER A 222 6.93 12.41 -9.10
N LYS A 223 8.02 11.75 -9.52
CA LYS A 223 9.05 12.37 -10.39
C LYS A 223 8.48 12.89 -11.70
N SER A 224 7.62 12.12 -12.35
CA SER A 224 6.95 12.53 -13.58
C SER A 224 6.07 13.77 -13.36
N LEU A 225 5.26 13.76 -12.29
CA LEU A 225 4.40 14.88 -11.94
C LEU A 225 5.18 16.13 -11.54
N VAL A 226 6.29 15.97 -10.81
CA VAL A 226 7.17 17.10 -10.45
C VAL A 226 7.76 17.74 -11.70
N SER A 227 8.21 16.95 -12.68
CA SER A 227 8.69 17.49 -13.96
C SER A 227 7.62 18.30 -14.70
N GLU A 228 6.35 17.89 -14.63
CA GLU A 228 5.23 18.67 -15.17
C GLU A 228 4.95 19.94 -14.35
N VAL A 229 4.91 19.82 -13.02
CA VAL A 229 4.65 20.93 -12.10
C VAL A 229 5.70 22.04 -12.22
N LEU A 230 6.95 21.67 -12.49
CA LEU A 230 8.05 22.60 -12.73
C LEU A 230 7.84 23.50 -13.96
N GLU A 231 6.85 23.23 -14.82
CA GLU A 231 6.54 24.06 -16.00
C GLU A 231 5.40 25.07 -15.76
N PHE A 232 4.65 24.97 -14.65
CA PHE A 232 3.49 25.85 -14.38
C PHE A 232 3.87 27.25 -13.85
N ASP A 233 2.88 28.08 -13.51
CA ASP A 233 3.09 29.42 -12.92
C ASP A 233 3.09 29.37 -11.39
N LEU A 234 3.88 30.23 -10.73
CA LEU A 234 3.97 30.27 -9.27
C LEU A 234 2.60 30.43 -8.58
N ILE A 235 2.40 29.77 -7.43
CA ILE A 235 1.26 30.09 -6.57
C ILE A 235 1.33 31.57 -6.16
N ASP A 236 0.16 32.18 -5.97
CA ASP A 236 0.01 33.59 -5.64
C ASP A 236 0.16 33.89 -4.14
N SER A 237 -0.07 32.88 -3.30
CA SER A 237 -0.25 33.04 -1.86
C SER A 237 0.13 31.76 -1.09
N CYS A 238 0.45 31.93 0.20
CA CYS A 238 0.64 30.80 1.09
C CYS A 238 -0.70 30.08 1.33
N ARG A 239 -0.68 28.75 1.35
CA ARG A 239 -1.87 27.92 1.62
C ARG A 239 -1.54 26.91 2.70
N VAL A 240 -2.42 26.78 3.68
CA VAL A 240 -2.29 25.80 4.77
C VAL A 240 -3.46 24.84 4.70
N PHE A 241 -3.15 23.57 4.88
CA PHE A 241 -4.07 22.46 4.80
C PHE A 241 -3.83 21.58 6.03
N SER A 242 -4.91 21.19 6.71
CA SER A 242 -4.83 20.26 7.82
C SER A 242 -5.86 19.15 7.66
N HIS A 243 -5.50 17.95 8.09
CA HIS A 243 -6.36 16.78 8.01
C HIS A 243 -6.05 15.82 9.16
N ASP A 244 -7.08 15.30 9.81
CA ASP A 244 -6.94 14.27 10.83
C ASP A 244 -7.48 12.96 10.27
N HIS A 245 -6.65 11.92 10.25
CA HIS A 245 -7.03 10.62 9.72
C HIS A 245 -6.47 9.49 10.57
N LEU A 246 -7.37 8.67 11.12
CA LEU A 246 -7.05 7.42 11.80
C LEU A 246 -6.01 7.60 12.93
N GLY A 247 -6.20 8.66 13.72
CA GLY A 247 -5.31 9.02 14.83
C GLY A 247 -4.03 9.74 14.42
N ASN A 248 -3.83 10.00 13.13
CA ASN A 248 -2.69 10.77 12.63
C ASN A 248 -3.13 12.17 12.22
N MET A 249 -2.36 13.17 12.63
CA MET A 249 -2.52 14.55 12.21
C MET A 249 -1.62 14.82 10.99
N PHE A 250 -2.20 15.43 9.96
CA PHE A 250 -1.53 15.80 8.72
C PHE A 250 -1.59 17.32 8.59
N SER A 251 -0.44 17.97 8.35
CA SER A 251 -0.38 19.40 8.03
C SER A 251 0.42 19.62 6.77
N VAL A 252 -0.10 20.43 5.88
CA VAL A 252 0.46 20.68 4.55
C VAL A 252 0.51 22.19 4.35
N ILE A 253 1.69 22.73 4.09
CA ILE A 253 1.88 24.17 3.86
C ILE A 253 2.44 24.36 2.45
N LEU A 254 1.96 25.34 1.68
CA LEU A 254 2.49 25.68 0.36
C LEU A 254 2.96 27.14 0.35
N PHE A 255 4.13 27.43 -0.23
CA PHE A 255 4.70 28.79 -0.32
C PHE A 255 5.18 29.14 -1.74
N PRO A 256 5.04 30.41 -2.18
CA PRO A 256 5.53 30.89 -3.48
C PRO A 256 7.06 31.10 -3.49
N HIS A 257 7.82 30.14 -4.02
CA HIS A 257 9.30 30.11 -4.08
C HIS A 257 9.94 29.38 -5.33
N ARG A 258 10.93 28.47 -5.21
CA ARG A 258 11.33 27.41 -6.20
C ARG A 258 11.14 25.98 -5.64
N TRP A 259 11.06 24.91 -6.46
CA TRP A 259 10.66 23.56 -5.97
C TRP A 259 11.62 23.07 -4.89
N ILE A 260 11.04 22.89 -3.70
CA ILE A 260 11.65 22.29 -2.52
C ILE A 260 10.55 21.49 -1.85
N PHE A 261 10.81 20.21 -1.61
CA PHE A 261 9.90 19.35 -0.86
C PHE A 261 10.62 18.84 0.38
N GLU A 262 10.08 19.14 1.55
CA GLU A 262 10.62 18.72 2.84
C GLU A 262 9.50 18.05 3.64
N MET A 263 9.80 16.93 4.29
CA MET A 263 8.85 16.24 5.15
C MET A 263 9.51 15.92 6.48
N GLN A 264 8.76 16.11 7.57
CA GLN A 264 9.15 15.68 8.89
C GLN A 264 8.10 14.69 9.42
N GLU A 265 8.53 13.60 10.03
CA GLU A 265 7.63 12.64 10.68
C GLU A 265 8.05 12.49 12.13
N ALA A 266 7.08 12.58 13.05
CA ALA A 266 7.25 12.15 14.42
C ALA A 266 6.31 10.95 14.69
N TRP A 267 6.83 9.95 15.36
CA TRP A 267 6.10 8.74 15.73
C TRP A 267 6.43 8.34 17.16
N HIS A 268 5.50 7.70 17.86
CA HIS A 268 5.75 7.19 19.20
C HIS A 268 6.03 5.69 19.14
N ASP A 269 7.16 5.27 19.70
CA ASP A 269 7.53 3.84 19.77
C ASP A 269 6.90 3.11 20.98
N GLY A 270 6.13 3.83 21.79
CA GLY A 270 5.51 3.35 23.03
C GLY A 270 6.15 3.92 24.30
N ASN A 271 7.44 4.25 24.26
CA ASN A 271 8.20 4.79 25.40
C ASN A 271 8.89 6.13 25.08
N SER A 272 9.04 6.47 23.80
CA SER A 272 9.74 7.65 23.31
C SER A 272 9.13 8.14 22.00
N ILE A 273 9.47 9.38 21.62
CA ILE A 273 9.08 9.98 20.34
C ILE A 273 10.29 9.92 19.41
N GLY A 274 10.15 9.17 18.32
CA GLY A 274 11.07 9.17 17.19
C GLY A 274 10.78 10.35 16.26
N PHE A 275 11.83 10.84 15.61
CA PHE A 275 11.76 11.89 14.59
C PHE A 275 12.56 11.48 13.36
N GLY A 276 12.07 11.83 12.18
CA GLY A 276 12.77 11.67 10.92
C GLY A 276 12.39 12.76 9.95
N SER A 277 13.28 13.08 9.01
CA SER A 277 13.04 14.11 8.01
C SER A 277 13.76 13.79 6.71
N ASP A 278 13.09 14.04 5.59
CA ASP A 278 13.63 13.88 4.24
C ASP A 278 13.36 15.14 3.42
N SER A 279 14.27 15.50 2.51
CA SER A 279 14.12 16.71 1.69
C SER A 279 14.70 16.57 0.29
N GLU A 280 14.17 17.32 -0.66
CA GLU A 280 14.71 17.43 -2.01
C GLU A 280 14.53 18.82 -2.62
N ASP A 281 15.32 19.10 -3.66
CA ASP A 281 15.08 20.19 -4.59
C ASP A 281 14.66 19.66 -5.97
N ALA A 282 14.62 20.53 -6.99
CA ALA A 282 14.19 20.18 -8.35
C ALA A 282 15.01 19.05 -9.01
N ARG A 283 16.18 18.70 -8.46
CA ARG A 283 17.03 17.60 -8.93
C ARG A 283 16.62 16.26 -8.31
N GLY A 284 15.70 16.25 -7.36
CA GLY A 284 15.30 15.10 -6.57
C GLY A 284 16.13 14.94 -5.29
N ILE A 285 15.76 13.93 -4.50
CA ILE A 285 16.44 13.60 -3.24
C ILE A 285 17.92 13.25 -3.46
N ASP A 286 18.82 13.81 -2.66
CA ASP A 286 20.27 13.63 -2.75
C ASP A 286 20.88 12.83 -1.59
N HIS A 287 20.04 12.34 -0.69
CA HIS A 287 20.43 11.56 0.48
C HIS A 287 19.60 10.27 0.60
N PRO A 288 20.08 9.25 1.32
CA PRO A 288 19.26 8.09 1.66
C PRO A 288 18.04 8.53 2.48
N PRO A 289 16.82 8.14 2.08
CA PRO A 289 15.61 8.57 2.78
C PRO A 289 15.46 7.87 4.14
N ALA A 290 15.28 8.65 5.20
CA ALA A 290 15.07 8.22 6.58
C ALA A 290 13.62 7.79 6.84
N ILE A 291 12.64 8.49 6.28
CA ILE A 291 11.20 8.22 6.44
C ILE A 291 10.58 7.60 5.18
N ALA A 292 11.31 7.61 4.06
CA ALA A 292 11.11 6.82 2.84
C ALA A 292 9.64 6.65 2.41
N GLY A 293 8.97 5.57 2.83
CA GLY A 293 7.59 5.29 2.43
C GLY A 293 6.63 6.46 2.70
N ALA A 294 6.73 7.10 3.85
CA ALA A 294 5.91 8.26 4.20
C ALA A 294 6.22 9.47 3.29
N TYR A 295 7.51 9.69 3.03
CA TYR A 295 8.01 10.75 2.15
C TYR A 295 7.49 10.63 0.72
N PHE A 296 7.65 9.47 0.08
CA PHE A 296 7.23 9.30 -1.31
C PHE A 296 5.70 9.34 -1.47
N ALA A 297 4.94 8.77 -0.52
CA ALA A 297 3.48 8.85 -0.53
C ALA A 297 2.98 10.30 -0.38
N ALA A 298 3.59 11.07 0.53
CA ALA A 298 3.26 12.49 0.70
C ALA A 298 3.64 13.33 -0.52
N LYS A 299 4.85 13.12 -1.07
CA LYS A 299 5.33 13.79 -2.27
C LYS A 299 4.39 13.56 -3.44
N LEU A 300 3.94 12.32 -3.64
CA LEU A 300 2.97 11.96 -4.66
C LEU A 300 1.66 12.75 -4.49
N GLY A 301 1.05 12.72 -3.31
CA GLY A 301 -0.21 13.44 -3.05
C GLY A 301 -0.11 14.95 -3.28
N VAL A 302 1.01 15.57 -2.89
CA VAL A 302 1.27 17.00 -3.15
C VAL A 302 1.47 17.26 -4.63
N ALA A 303 2.26 16.44 -5.33
CA ALA A 303 2.52 16.59 -6.76
C ALA A 303 1.23 16.47 -7.59
N GLU A 304 0.34 15.54 -7.24
CA GLU A 304 -0.96 15.35 -7.89
C GLU A 304 -1.88 16.56 -7.71
N TYR A 305 -1.94 17.11 -6.49
CA TYR A 305 -2.70 18.32 -6.22
C TYR A 305 -2.19 19.52 -7.04
N LEU A 306 -0.87 19.72 -7.08
CA LEU A 306 -0.26 20.82 -7.83
C LEU A 306 -0.45 20.64 -9.35
N ALA A 307 -0.34 19.41 -9.85
CA ALA A 307 -0.60 19.08 -11.24
C ALA A 307 -2.06 19.36 -11.62
N GLU A 308 -3.02 18.95 -10.80
CA GLU A 308 -4.44 19.24 -11.01
C GLU A 308 -4.74 20.75 -11.04
N LYS A 309 -4.13 21.52 -10.11
CA LYS A 309 -4.34 22.97 -10.03
C LYS A 309 -3.51 23.78 -11.01
N ARG A 310 -2.55 23.15 -11.69
CA ARG A 310 -1.62 23.78 -12.65
C ARG A 310 -0.86 24.96 -12.05
N PHE A 311 -0.29 24.78 -10.85
CA PHE A 311 0.57 25.78 -10.22
C PHE A 311 1.96 25.25 -9.89
N ARG A 312 2.97 26.10 -10.08
CA ARG A 312 4.34 25.96 -9.58
C ARG A 312 4.36 26.35 -8.10
N GLN A 313 4.70 25.36 -7.28
CA GLN A 313 5.76 25.47 -6.28
C GLN A 313 5.44 26.00 -4.84
N LEU A 314 6.33 25.57 -3.93
CA LEU A 314 6.14 24.96 -2.61
C LEU A 314 7.37 25.21 -1.66
N PHE A 315 7.14 25.50 -0.36
CA PHE A 315 7.86 24.90 0.78
C PHE A 315 6.79 24.14 1.54
N TRP A 316 7.05 22.90 1.95
CA TRP A 316 6.10 22.08 2.68
C TRP A 316 6.73 21.65 3.99
N CYS A 317 5.99 21.76 5.09
CA CYS A 317 6.35 21.15 6.35
C CYS A 317 5.14 20.35 6.79
N TYR A 318 5.35 19.05 6.88
CA TYR A 318 4.41 18.11 7.45
C TYR A 318 4.91 17.68 8.80
N VAL A 319 4.01 17.66 9.78
CA VAL A 319 4.28 17.15 11.12
C VAL A 319 3.16 16.19 11.45
N LYS A 320 3.47 14.90 11.39
CA LYS A 320 2.67 13.86 12.03
C LYS A 320 3.06 13.76 13.48
N LEU A 321 2.07 13.78 14.38
CA LEU A 321 2.22 13.39 15.78
C LEU A 321 1.23 12.26 16.06
N ASP A 322 1.81 11.06 16.01
CA ASP A 322 1.46 9.77 16.62
C ASP A 322 0.00 9.38 16.92
N GLN A 323 -0.42 8.24 16.35
CA GLN A 323 -0.82 7.03 17.12
C GLN A 323 -0.58 5.75 16.29
N SER A 324 0.44 4.96 16.65
CA SER A 324 0.63 3.50 16.37
C SER A 324 0.27 2.91 14.99
N THR A 325 0.22 3.72 13.93
CA THR A 325 -0.31 3.28 12.63
C THR A 325 0.51 3.86 11.48
N GLN A 326 1.82 3.57 11.45
CA GLN A 326 2.63 3.68 10.22
C GLN A 326 2.00 2.90 9.04
N PHE A 327 1.18 1.88 9.35
CA PHE A 327 0.39 1.05 8.43
C PHE A 327 -0.45 1.83 7.41
N LEU A 328 -1.00 3.00 7.77
CA LEU A 328 -1.97 3.70 6.91
C LEU A 328 -1.36 4.69 5.93
N LEU A 329 -0.09 5.05 6.06
CA LEU A 329 0.56 5.93 5.08
C LEU A 329 0.80 5.22 3.73
N ALA A 330 0.96 3.90 3.76
CA ALA A 330 1.17 3.08 2.55
C ALA A 330 -0.12 2.77 1.78
N PHE A 331 -1.29 3.08 2.36
CA PHE A 331 -2.60 2.63 1.85
C PHE A 331 -3.67 3.73 1.91
N GLY A 332 -3.71 4.57 2.94
CA GLY A 332 -4.53 5.76 3.01
C GLY A 332 -3.87 6.91 2.25
N ARG A 333 -4.15 7.00 0.94
CA ARG A 333 -3.77 8.17 0.14
C ARG A 333 -4.48 9.42 0.69
N LEU A 334 -3.77 10.53 0.71
CA LEU A 334 -4.28 11.86 1.03
C LEU A 334 -5.14 12.40 -0.12
N GLU A 335 -6.27 11.76 -0.44
CA GLU A 335 -7.24 12.32 -1.39
C GLU A 335 -8.35 13.08 -0.67
N LYS A 336 -8.42 14.39 -0.99
CA LYS A 336 -9.55 15.33 -0.83
C LYS A 336 -10.52 14.96 0.30
N PRO A 337 -10.26 15.40 1.54
CA PRO A 337 -10.60 16.78 1.87
C PRO A 337 -9.65 17.35 2.92
N PHE A 338 -8.58 18.01 2.46
CA PHE A 338 -7.92 18.97 3.35
C PHE A 338 -8.84 20.17 3.52
N VAL A 339 -9.05 20.58 4.76
CA VAL A 339 -9.64 21.90 5.02
C VAL A 339 -8.54 22.91 4.72
N GLN A 340 -8.73 23.68 3.66
CA GLN A 340 -7.87 24.83 3.37
C GLN A 340 -8.22 25.92 4.38
N HIS A 341 -7.22 26.36 5.14
CA HIS A 341 -7.35 27.40 6.15
C HIS A 341 -6.95 28.78 5.61
#